data_AF-A1ZFF6-F1
#
_entry.id   AF-A1ZFF6-F1
#
_cell.length_a   1.000
_cell.length_b   1.000
_cell.length_c   1.000
_cell.angle_alpha   90.00
_cell.angle_beta   90.00
_cell.angle_gamma   90.00
#
_symmetry.space_group_name_H-M   'P 1'
#
loop_
_entity.id
_entity.type
_entity.pdbx_description
1 polymer ?
#
loop_
_entity_poly.entity_id
_entity_poly.type
_entity_poly.pdbx_seq_one_letter_code
_entity_poly.pdbx_strand_id
1 'polypeptide(L)'
;MGEKKDQMPFTRENYLLMLGGIALLVIGYLVMSADKTEFGFGFMGLTFGPILVFLAFMVPFVAIFFNKKKSKNQRDEMAMKKEAEKTNR
;
A
#
# COMPACT_ATOMS: atom_id res chain seq x y z
N MET A 1 5.39 19.12 27.52
CA MET A 1 5.39 18.94 26.05
C MET A 1 4.72 17.60 25.76
N GLY A 2 3.44 17.62 25.38
CA GLY A 2 2.64 16.42 25.18
C GLY A 2 3.02 15.69 23.89
N GLU A 3 3.22 14.38 24.01
CA GLU A 3 3.50 13.42 22.95
C GLU A 3 2.61 13.68 21.71
N LYS A 4 3.24 13.95 20.56
CA LYS A 4 2.56 13.97 19.26
C LYS A 4 2.13 12.55 18.93
N LYS A 5 0.95 12.17 19.40
CA LYS A 5 0.31 10.90 19.07
C LYS A 5 0.08 10.90 17.57
N ASP A 6 0.83 10.07 16.86
CA ASP A 6 0.86 9.97 15.42
C ASP A 6 -0.57 9.84 14.87
N GLN A 7 -1.10 10.91 14.28
CA GLN A 7 -2.50 11.02 13.81
C GLN A 7 -2.67 10.43 12.40
N MET A 8 -1.86 9.44 12.03
CA MET A 8 -2.00 8.83 10.72
C MET A 8 -3.26 7.95 10.68
N PRO A 9 -4.17 8.16 9.70
CA PRO A 9 -5.42 7.39 9.59
C PRO A 9 -5.19 5.92 9.21
N PHE A 10 -3.98 5.57 8.75
CA PHE A 10 -3.59 4.23 8.33
C PHE A 10 -2.23 3.83 8.92
N THR A 11 -1.96 2.52 8.97
CA THR A 11 -0.65 1.99 9.35
C THR A 11 0.37 2.22 8.24
N ARG A 12 1.66 2.20 8.58
CA ARG A 12 2.75 2.35 7.60
C ARG A 12 2.67 1.33 6.46
N GLU A 13 2.33 0.08 6.77
CA GLU A 13 2.16 -0.98 5.77
C GLU A 13 1.03 -0.67 4.78
N ASN A 14 -0.10 -0.15 5.26
CA ASN A 14 -1.23 0.24 4.40
C ASN A 14 -0.87 1.44 3.50
N TYR A 15 -0.02 2.35 3.99
CA TYR A 15 0.50 3.45 3.19
C TYR A 15 1.41 2.97 2.05
N LEU A 16 2.25 1.96 2.31
CA LEU A 16 3.05 1.28 1.28
C LEU A 16 2.18 0.59 0.23
N LEU A 17 1.09 -0.06 0.63
CA LEU A 17 0.13 -0.68 -0.29
C LEU A 17 -0.62 0.37 -1.13
N MET A 18 -1.02 1.50 -0.53
CA MET A 18 -1.58 2.64 -1.28
C MET A 18 -0.60 3.15 -2.33
N LEU A 19 0.67 3.36 -1.96
CA LEU A 19 1.69 3.84 -2.89
C LEU A 19 1.94 2.84 -4.02
N GLY A 20 1.93 1.54 -3.71
CA GLY A 20 2.01 0.47 -4.71
C GLY A 20 0.84 0.47 -5.69
N GLY A 21 -0.39 0.69 -5.20
CA GLY A 21 -1.57 0.82 -6.04
C GLY A 21 -1.53 2.04 -6.97
N ILE A 22 -1.06 3.18 -6.47
CA ILE A 22 -0.86 4.40 -7.27
C ILE A 22 0.21 4.16 -8.34
N ALA A 23 1.33 3.52 -7.98
CA ALA A 23 2.38 3.16 -8.94
C ALA A 23 1.84 2.23 -10.05
N LEU A 24 0.99 1.26 -9.69
CA LEU A 24 0.31 0.37 -10.64
C LEU A 24 -0.60 1.14 -11.61
N LEU A 25 -1.34 2.15 -11.12
CA LEU A 25 -2.14 3.03 -11.99
C LEU A 25 -1.28 3.81 -12.97
N VAL A 26 -0.16 4.37 -12.50
CA VAL A 26 0.79 5.10 -13.36
C VAL A 26 1.38 4.18 -14.42
N ILE A 27 1.78 2.97 -14.04
CA ILE A 27 2.29 1.97 -14.99
C ILE A 27 1.22 1.60 -16.01
N GLY A 28 -0.02 1.34 -15.58
CA GLY A 28 -1.13 1.05 -16.49
C GLY A 28 -1.41 2.19 -17.48
N TYR A 29 -1.34 3.43 -17.00
CA TYR A 29 -1.46 4.61 -17.85
C TYR A 29 -0.30 4.76 -18.84
N LEU A 30 0.94 4.52 -18.41
CA LEU A 30 2.12 4.55 -19.29
C LEU A 30 2.04 3.47 -20.37
N VAL A 31 1.53 2.29 -20.04
CA VAL A 31 1.31 1.20 -21.01
C VAL A 31 0.26 1.60 -22.06
N MET A 32 -0.86 2.21 -21.65
CA MET A 32 -1.85 2.76 -22.59
C MET A 32 -1.25 3.86 -23.47
N SER A 33 -0.45 4.74 -22.87
CA SER A 33 0.18 5.86 -23.58
C SER A 33 1.27 5.39 -24.54
N ALA A 34 1.83 4.21 -24.35
CA ALA A 34 2.81 3.61 -25.25
C ALA A 34 2.16 2.88 -26.44
N ASP A 35 0.83 2.65 -26.41
CA ASP A 35 0.12 1.95 -27.47
C ASP A 35 -0.05 2.86 -28.70
N LYS A 36 0.29 2.35 -29.89
CA LYS A 36 0.52 3.15 -31.11
C LYS A 36 -0.75 3.54 -31.88
N THR A 37 -1.93 3.34 -31.29
CA THR A 37 -3.20 3.68 -31.93
C THR A 37 -3.60 5.11 -31.57
N GLU A 38 -3.81 5.96 -32.59
CA GLU A 38 -4.25 7.34 -32.37
C GLU A 38 -5.54 7.34 -31.53
N PHE A 39 -5.49 7.98 -30.36
CA PHE A 39 -6.57 8.13 -29.39
C PHE A 39 -7.06 6.87 -28.65
N GLY A 40 -6.46 5.69 -28.85
CA GLY A 40 -6.86 4.50 -28.10
C GLY A 40 -8.30 4.04 -28.36
N PHE A 41 -8.92 4.45 -29.48
CA PHE A 41 -10.26 4.01 -29.88
C PHE A 41 -10.32 2.55 -30.34
N GLY A 42 -9.18 1.87 -30.42
CA GLY A 42 -9.15 0.42 -30.58
C GLY A 42 -9.82 -0.28 -29.39
N PHE A 43 -10.30 -1.50 -29.61
CA PHE A 43 -10.87 -2.36 -28.56
C PHE A 43 -9.94 -2.48 -27.33
N MET A 44 -8.63 -2.42 -27.55
CA MET A 44 -7.62 -2.47 -26.50
C MET A 44 -7.62 -1.23 -25.59
N GLY A 45 -7.84 -0.03 -26.13
CA GLY A 45 -7.94 1.18 -25.31
C GLY A 45 -9.32 1.33 -24.67
N LEU A 46 -10.40 0.97 -25.39
CA LEU A 46 -11.77 1.18 -24.91
C LEU A 46 -12.26 0.11 -23.92
N THR A 47 -11.80 -1.14 -24.04
CA THR A 47 -12.24 -2.26 -23.19
C THR A 47 -11.18 -2.68 -22.20
N PHE A 48 -9.98 -3.01 -22.67
CA PHE A 48 -8.88 -3.38 -21.77
C PHE A 48 -8.45 -2.21 -20.91
N GLY A 49 -8.58 -0.99 -21.43
CA GLY A 49 -8.18 0.20 -20.73
C GLY A 49 -8.92 0.40 -19.41
N PRO A 50 -10.26 0.56 -19.43
CA PRO A 50 -11.06 0.68 -18.23
C PRO A 50 -10.89 -0.51 -17.28
N ILE A 51 -10.81 -1.74 -17.80
CA ILE A 51 -10.63 -2.94 -16.97
C ILE A 51 -9.31 -2.91 -16.20
N LEU A 52 -8.20 -2.57 -16.88
CA LEU A 52 -6.88 -2.52 -16.26
C LEU A 52 -6.81 -1.46 -15.16
N VAL A 53 -7.32 -0.25 -15.46
CA VAL A 53 -7.38 0.85 -14.50
C VAL A 53 -8.28 0.49 -13.32
N PHE A 54 -9.41 -0.16 -13.57
CA PHE A 54 -10.33 -0.61 -12.54
C PHE A 54 -9.69 -1.62 -11.59
N LEU A 55 -8.99 -2.63 -12.13
CA LEU A 55 -8.26 -3.62 -11.32
C LEU A 55 -7.12 -2.98 -10.53
N ALA A 56 -6.37 -2.06 -11.13
CA ALA A 56 -5.33 -1.31 -10.43
C ALA A 56 -5.91 -0.43 -9.30
N PHE A 57 -7.09 0.15 -9.51
CA PHE A 57 -7.79 0.96 -8.51
C PHE A 57 -8.40 0.13 -7.36
N MET A 58 -8.65 -1.16 -7.56
CA MET A 58 -9.08 -2.08 -6.49
C MET A 58 -7.97 -2.28 -5.44
N VAL A 59 -6.69 -2.15 -5.81
CA VAL A 59 -5.55 -2.36 -4.89
C VAL A 59 -5.53 -1.34 -3.74
N PRO A 60 -5.63 -0.01 -3.98
CA PRO A 60 -5.84 0.98 -2.93
C PRO A 60 -7.09 0.72 -2.07
N PHE A 61 -8.18 0.23 -2.67
CA PHE A 61 -9.41 -0.10 -1.95
C PHE A 61 -9.16 -1.19 -0.90
N VAL A 62 -8.45 -2.25 -1.27
CA VAL A 62 -8.05 -3.31 -0.33
C VAL A 62 -7.08 -2.76 0.72
N ALA A 63 -6.15 -1.88 0.34
CA ALA A 63 -5.23 -1.24 1.29
C ALA A 63 -5.96 -0.38 2.34
N ILE A 64 -7.06 0.27 1.98
CA ILE A 64 -7.87 1.05 2.92
C ILE A 64 -8.71 0.12 3.81
N PHE A 65 -9.28 -0.95 3.26
CA PHE A 65 -10.21 -1.83 3.97
C PHE A 65 -9.51 -2.87 4.87
N PHE A 66 -8.35 -3.38 4.46
CA PHE A 66 -7.57 -4.35 5.23
C PHE A 66 -6.60 -3.65 6.18
N ASN A 67 -7.10 -3.21 7.33
CA ASN A 67 -6.24 -2.85 8.46
C ASN A 67 -5.70 -4.12 9.13
N LYS A 68 -4.60 -4.69 8.62
CA LYS A 68 -3.82 -5.66 9.40
C LYS A 68 -3.12 -4.92 10.52
N LYS A 69 -3.68 -4.97 11.73
CA LYS A 69 -2.90 -4.77 12.95
C LYS A 69 -1.88 -5.91 13.06
N LYS A 70 -0.69 -5.71 12.50
CA LYS A 70 0.53 -6.42 12.90
C LYS A 70 1.57 -5.35 13.23
N SER A 71 2.38 -5.46 14.27
CA SER A 71 2.52 -6.49 15.28
C SER A 71 3.19 -5.82 16.48
N LYS A 72 2.58 -5.96 17.66
CA LYS A 72 3.13 -5.55 18.96
C LYS A 72 4.40 -6.35 19.33
N ASN A 73 4.69 -7.45 18.60
CA ASN A 73 5.73 -8.41 18.95
C ASN A 73 7.16 -7.84 19.00
N GLN A 74 7.50 -6.78 18.24
CA GLN A 74 8.89 -6.29 18.24
C GLN A 74 9.26 -5.50 19.52
N ARG A 75 8.29 -4.79 20.12
CA ARG A 75 8.52 -4.07 21.39
C ARG A 75 8.47 -5.02 22.58
N ASP A 76 7.58 -6.00 22.53
CA ASP A 76 7.43 -7.00 23.59
C ASP A 76 8.64 -7.96 23.62
N GLU A 77 9.20 -8.34 22.46
CA GLU A 77 10.43 -9.16 22.39
C GLU A 77 11.66 -8.40 22.90
N MET A 78 11.77 -7.10 22.60
CA MET A 78 12.87 -6.27 23.08
C MET A 78 12.75 -5.94 24.59
N ALA A 79 11.53 -5.87 25.13
CA ALA A 79 11.28 -5.73 26.57
C ALA A 79 11.60 -7.04 27.33
N MET A 80 11.19 -8.19 26.80
CA MET A 80 11.49 -9.50 27.38
C MET A 80 13.00 -9.80 27.38
N LYS A 81 13.73 -9.43 26.32
CA LYS A 81 15.20 -9.58 26.29
C LYS A 81 15.89 -8.70 27.33
N LYS A 82 15.39 -7.49 27.57
CA LYS A 82 15.93 -6.57 28.60
C LYS A 82 15.63 -7.01 30.03
N GLU A 83 14.48 -7.62 30.28
CA GLU A 83 14.16 -8.20 31.60
C GLU A 83 14.93 -9.50 31.86
N ALA A 84 15.07 -10.36 30.85
CA ALA A 84 15.86 -11.59 30.95
C ALA A 84 17.35 -11.29 31.19
N GLU A 85 17.90 -10.21 30.62
CA GLU A 85 19.28 -9.78 30.86
C GLU A 85 19.49 -9.14 32.24
N LYS A 86 18.45 -8.55 32.83
CA LYS A 86 18.49 -7.96 34.19
C LYS A 86 18.34 -8.99 35.30
N THR A 87 17.57 -10.04 35.09
CA THR A 87 17.38 -11.13 36.07
C THR A 87 18.62 -12.03 36.21
N ASN A 88 19.55 -11.96 35.24
CA ASN A 88 20.78 -12.75 35.23
C ASN A 88 22.04 -11.94 35.62
N ARG A 89 21.86 -10.78 36.29
CA ARG A 89 22.91 -9.98 36.92
C ARG A 89 22.55 -9.77 38.39
#